data_AF-A0A8I0VIU8-F1
#
_entry.id   AF-A0A8I0VIU8-F1
#
_cell.length_a   1.000
_cell.length_b   1.000
_cell.length_c   1.000
_cell.angle_alpha   90.00
_cell.angle_beta   90.00
_cell.angle_gamma   90.00
#
_symmetry.space_group_name_H-M   'P 1'
#
loop_
_entity.id
_entity.type
_entity.pdbx_description
1 polymer ?
#
loop_
_entity_poly.entity_id
_entity_poly.type
_entity_poly.pdbx_seq_one_letter_code
_entity_poly.pdbx_strand_id
1 'polypeptide(L)'
;MTETNLISSIVYPKDFPFHKVIPAHNYFFLLAPFSEDLSPVRSAIIDSVKKYNMVCEISRDAHDPLTIMSKIFQGIAKSRAVIAVLTDYNPNVFYELGIAQCVKEMSDIILIIDEGQEKDLPFDLKSFSAITYKTKTVRTCEDGKVTVKRDYSDLDLSEFKDRLATRLDKSTGYGGLKSLLLETLRSRIDLEGVRLEFLNQLPRLFDTDSLNLFCQLFLLSYDKKKTESITHEDLYSLKKITQDAYKKAKETWANPLNSDFIVILVQVFFTKCLPSVQSSRLLEVFLNKNSIKEEFPGISENMLSDLQIDTAISLIELSSEHESVVPRAFSVLLRFLEIPASVGVDFLRHKVERFLVVYLATVADTSLLEMASKYAIDHKIAVVRESLANIVGDSKNSYFCGAMCQALAKETNPYTARSQIIAIGKIKCNGIFDVVMDWIGNNWHLIEKNNWGFILRHAREAFEKQDESYSKTYIVDFNYFLSKKPKVKEEL
;
A
#
# COMPACT_ATOMS: atom_id res chain seq x y z
N MET A 1 2.11 18.72 6.90
CA MET A 1 2.39 18.67 8.36
C MET A 1 3.83 18.24 8.51
N THR A 2 4.68 19.11 9.02
CA THR A 2 6.10 18.86 9.29
C THR A 2 6.27 18.04 10.57
N GLU A 3 7.30 17.19 10.62
CA GLU A 3 7.62 16.17 11.64
C GLU A 3 7.84 16.67 13.09
N THR A 4 7.52 17.92 13.42
CA THR A 4 7.98 18.56 14.66
C THR A 4 6.90 18.89 15.69
N ASN A 5 5.62 18.51 15.50
CA ASN A 5 4.53 18.84 16.43
C ASN A 5 3.75 17.62 16.96
N LEU A 6 4.45 16.66 17.58
CA LEU A 6 3.82 15.46 18.20
C LEU A 6 4.16 15.29 19.69
N ILE A 7 4.48 16.38 20.41
CA ILE A 7 5.02 16.31 21.78
C ILE A 7 3.97 16.55 22.90
N SER A 8 2.67 16.69 22.63
CA SER A 8 1.73 17.07 23.73
C SER A 8 0.35 16.40 23.78
N SER A 9 0.17 15.18 23.27
CA SER A 9 -1.09 14.45 23.48
C SER A 9 -0.87 12.99 23.83
N ILE A 10 -1.68 12.47 24.76
CA ILE A 10 -1.79 11.03 25.04
C ILE A 10 -2.10 10.34 23.71
N VAL A 11 -1.16 9.55 23.20
CA VAL A 11 -1.40 8.74 22.01
C VAL A 11 -2.01 7.43 22.47
N TYR A 12 -3.29 7.22 22.15
CA TYR A 12 -3.92 5.92 22.34
C TYR A 12 -3.43 4.95 21.25
N PRO A 13 -3.17 3.65 21.54
CA PRO A 13 -2.58 2.73 20.56
C PRO A 13 -3.30 2.70 19.20
N LYS A 14 -4.64 2.79 19.19
CA LYS A 14 -5.44 2.80 17.97
C LYS A 14 -5.17 4.00 17.07
N ASP A 15 -4.80 5.14 17.66
CA ASP A 15 -4.59 6.40 16.95
C ASP A 15 -3.15 6.55 16.44
N PHE A 16 -2.23 5.68 16.90
CA PHE A 16 -0.88 5.66 16.40
C PHE A 16 -0.84 5.02 15.00
N PRO A 17 -0.31 5.71 13.98
CA PRO A 17 -0.33 5.22 12.61
C PRO A 17 0.80 4.22 12.36
N PHE A 18 0.74 3.04 12.99
CA PHE A 18 1.76 1.98 12.84
C PHE A 18 2.09 1.68 11.37
N HIS A 19 1.08 1.67 10.49
CA HIS A 19 1.23 1.44 9.05
C HIS A 19 2.01 2.53 8.29
N LYS A 20 2.20 3.72 8.89
CA LYS A 20 3.00 4.81 8.31
C LYS A 20 4.45 4.77 8.78
N VAL A 21 4.76 4.05 9.85
CA VAL A 21 6.13 3.95 10.38
C VAL A 21 6.80 2.74 9.73
N ILE A 22 7.98 2.99 9.20
CA ILE A 22 8.66 2.04 8.35
C ILE A 22 9.72 1.28 9.17
N PRO A 23 9.68 -0.07 9.20
CA PRO A 23 10.62 -0.86 9.98
C PRO A 23 12.06 -0.77 9.45
N ALA A 24 13.02 -0.39 10.29
CA ALA A 24 14.44 -0.43 9.95
C ALA A 24 14.98 -1.87 10.04
N HIS A 25 15.64 -2.34 8.97
CA HIS A 25 16.15 -3.70 8.88
C HIS A 25 17.21 -4.07 9.92
N ASN A 26 17.99 -3.09 10.38
CA ASN A 26 19.04 -3.26 11.37
C ASN A 26 18.56 -2.98 12.81
N TYR A 27 17.26 -2.83 13.06
CA TYR A 27 16.75 -2.38 14.35
C TYR A 27 15.86 -3.43 15.04
N PHE A 28 16.21 -3.77 16.28
CA PHE A 28 15.44 -4.62 17.18
C PHE A 28 14.96 -3.80 18.36
N PHE A 29 13.75 -4.08 18.84
CA PHE A 29 13.21 -3.42 20.03
C PHE A 29 13.08 -4.43 21.17
N LEU A 30 13.66 -4.10 22.32
CA LEU A 30 13.67 -4.93 23.52
C LEU A 30 12.64 -4.41 24.52
N LEU A 31 11.64 -5.25 24.79
CA LEU A 31 10.69 -5.09 25.89
C LEU A 31 11.22 -5.91 27.07
N ALA A 32 11.59 -5.26 28.16
CA ALA A 32 12.14 -5.97 29.32
C ALA A 32 11.85 -5.21 30.62
N PRO A 33 11.73 -5.92 31.76
CA PRO A 33 11.64 -5.26 33.05
C PRO A 33 12.92 -4.47 33.32
N PHE A 34 12.81 -3.33 34.02
CA PHE A 34 13.94 -2.47 34.37
C PHE A 34 14.63 -2.83 35.69
N SER A 35 14.23 -3.93 36.35
CA SER A 35 14.90 -4.37 37.58
C SER A 35 16.40 -4.60 37.32
N GLU A 36 17.23 -4.17 38.26
CA GLU A 36 18.69 -4.35 38.15
C GLU A 36 19.07 -5.84 38.10
N ASP A 37 18.31 -6.69 38.76
CA ASP A 37 18.50 -8.14 38.71
C ASP A 37 18.48 -8.69 37.27
N LEU A 38 17.66 -8.13 36.37
CA LEU A 38 17.58 -8.58 34.97
C LEU A 38 18.55 -7.85 34.02
N SER A 39 19.41 -6.97 34.54
CA SER A 39 20.42 -6.26 33.76
C SER A 39 21.39 -7.18 33.00
N PRO A 40 21.87 -8.31 33.58
CA PRO A 40 22.72 -9.26 32.86
C PRO A 40 22.03 -9.86 31.63
N VAL A 41 20.74 -10.20 31.73
CA VAL A 41 19.95 -10.77 30.63
C VAL A 41 19.78 -9.75 29.51
N ARG A 42 19.39 -8.50 29.85
CA ARG A 42 19.26 -7.40 28.88
C ARG A 42 20.58 -7.16 28.14
N SER A 43 21.68 -7.11 28.87
CA SER A 43 23.00 -6.86 28.31
C SER A 43 23.42 -7.98 27.35
N ALA A 44 23.23 -9.23 27.75
CA ALA A 44 23.54 -10.39 26.91
C ALA A 44 22.72 -10.42 25.60
N ILE A 45 21.44 -10.03 25.64
CA ILE A 45 20.60 -9.90 24.45
C ILE A 45 21.12 -8.79 23.53
N ILE A 46 21.32 -7.59 24.09
CA ILE A 46 21.78 -6.41 23.33
C ILE A 46 23.13 -6.71 22.67
N ASP A 47 24.07 -7.31 23.40
CA ASP A 47 25.39 -7.65 22.90
C ASP A 47 25.33 -8.72 21.81
N SER A 48 24.41 -9.70 21.94
CA SER A 48 24.20 -10.72 20.92
C SER A 48 23.66 -10.12 19.62
N VAL A 49 22.77 -9.13 19.68
CA VAL A 49 22.28 -8.39 18.50
C VAL A 49 23.39 -7.52 17.91
N LYS A 50 24.14 -6.79 18.73
CA LYS A 50 25.25 -5.91 18.29
C LYS A 50 26.36 -6.66 17.56
N LYS A 51 26.61 -7.93 17.90
CA LYS A 51 27.59 -8.77 17.17
C LYS A 51 27.30 -8.92 15.68
N TYR A 52 26.05 -8.75 15.26
CA TYR A 52 25.63 -8.75 13.86
C TYR A 52 25.54 -7.34 13.26
N ASN A 53 26.19 -6.34 13.88
CA ASN A 53 26.15 -4.93 13.47
C ASN A 53 24.72 -4.33 13.45
N MET A 54 23.87 -4.80 14.37
CA MET A 54 22.49 -4.37 14.51
C MET A 54 22.30 -3.51 15.76
N VAL A 55 21.27 -2.66 15.71
CA VAL A 55 20.83 -1.80 16.80
C VAL A 55 19.76 -2.54 17.60
N CYS A 56 19.94 -2.60 18.92
CA CYS A 56 18.91 -3.07 19.84
C CYS A 56 18.63 -1.96 20.85
N GLU A 57 17.42 -1.42 20.82
CA GLU A 57 17.01 -0.34 21.72
C GLU A 57 16.00 -0.86 22.73
N ILE A 58 16.10 -0.36 23.96
CA ILE A 58 15.12 -0.56 25.01
C ILE A 58 14.48 0.80 25.30
N SER A 59 13.18 0.83 25.55
CA SER A 59 12.52 2.05 26.04
C SER A 59 13.23 2.50 27.32
N ARG A 60 13.87 3.67 27.35
CA ARG A 60 14.44 4.19 28.60
C ARG A 60 13.45 5.13 29.28
N ASP A 61 13.41 5.00 30.60
CA ASP A 61 12.68 5.82 31.57
C ASP A 61 12.73 7.30 31.16
N ALA A 62 11.60 7.81 30.68
CA ALA A 62 11.41 9.23 30.55
C ALA A 62 10.60 9.66 31.78
N HIS A 63 10.99 10.75 32.44
CA HIS A 63 10.32 11.26 33.63
C HIS A 63 8.84 11.66 33.43
N ASP A 64 8.27 11.40 32.25
CA ASP A 64 6.88 11.63 31.88
C ASP A 64 6.30 10.39 31.14
N PRO A 65 5.29 9.70 31.73
CA PRO A 65 4.56 8.59 31.10
C PRO A 65 4.03 8.89 29.69
N LEU A 66 3.71 10.16 29.39
CA LEU A 66 3.20 10.59 28.08
C LEU A 66 4.22 10.37 26.97
N THR A 67 5.50 10.58 27.26
CA THR A 67 6.59 10.43 26.30
C THR A 67 7.05 8.98 26.15
N ILE A 68 6.84 8.15 27.17
CA ILE A 68 7.25 6.73 27.17
C ILE A 68 6.40 5.94 26.17
N MET A 69 5.07 6.10 26.19
CA MET A 69 4.19 5.31 25.31
C MET A 69 4.40 5.61 23.83
N SER A 70 4.60 6.88 23.46
CA SER A 70 4.93 7.25 22.08
C SER A 70 6.25 6.64 21.62
N LYS A 71 7.28 6.62 22.48
CA LYS A 71 8.57 5.97 22.20
C LYS A 71 8.43 4.46 22.04
N ILE A 72 7.63 3.80 22.87
CA ILE A 72 7.35 2.36 22.75
C ILE A 72 6.67 2.08 21.41
N PHE A 73 5.64 2.84 21.03
CA PHE A 73 4.96 2.64 19.75
C PHE A 73 5.88 2.87 18.57
N GLN A 74 6.70 3.91 18.61
CA GLN A 74 7.73 4.16 17.60
C GLN A 74 8.75 3.03 17.54
N GLY A 75 9.24 2.54 18.69
CA GLY A 75 10.21 1.45 18.78
C GLY A 75 9.66 0.14 18.23
N ILE A 76 8.45 -0.24 18.64
CA ILE A 76 7.73 -1.40 18.11
C ILE A 76 7.55 -1.25 16.59
N ALA A 77 7.01 -0.12 16.13
CA ALA A 77 6.72 0.08 14.72
C ALA A 77 8.00 0.04 13.86
N LYS A 78 9.04 0.78 14.27
CA LYS A 78 10.34 0.88 13.61
C LYS A 78 11.15 -0.43 13.67
N SER A 79 10.86 -1.35 14.58
CA SER A 79 11.65 -2.57 14.69
C SER A 79 11.37 -3.61 13.63
N ARG A 80 12.44 -4.28 13.17
CA ARG A 80 12.35 -5.49 12.37
C ARG A 80 11.71 -6.61 13.19
N ALA A 81 12.14 -6.77 14.44
CA ALA A 81 11.60 -7.75 15.36
C ALA A 81 11.60 -7.20 16.79
N VAL A 82 10.65 -7.70 17.58
CA VAL A 82 10.48 -7.35 18.99
C VAL A 82 10.93 -8.53 19.84
N ILE A 83 11.81 -8.25 20.80
CA ILE A 83 12.27 -9.22 21.79
C ILE A 83 11.60 -8.86 23.11
N ALA A 84 10.90 -9.80 23.74
CA ALA A 84 10.20 -9.59 25.00
C ALA A 84 10.74 -10.52 26.09
N VAL A 85 11.27 -9.96 27.17
CA VAL A 85 11.72 -10.68 28.37
C VAL A 85 10.56 -10.77 29.36
N LEU A 86 10.00 -11.96 29.51
CA LEU A 86 8.79 -12.22 30.31
C LEU A 86 9.06 -12.68 31.75
N THR A 87 10.33 -12.74 32.15
CA THR A 87 10.73 -13.09 33.51
C THR A 87 10.08 -12.15 34.52
N ASP A 88 9.61 -12.72 35.64
CA ASP A 88 8.84 -12.06 36.70
C ASP A 88 7.45 -11.54 36.30
N TYR A 89 6.96 -11.92 35.11
CA TYR A 89 5.60 -11.61 34.66
C TYR A 89 5.27 -10.11 34.70
N ASN A 90 6.24 -9.25 34.36
CA ASN A 90 6.08 -7.80 34.47
C ASN A 90 4.88 -7.30 33.64
N PRO A 91 3.82 -6.74 34.25
CA PRO A 91 2.59 -6.39 33.53
C PRO A 91 2.79 -5.39 32.38
N ASN A 92 3.77 -4.49 32.49
CA ASN A 92 4.05 -3.51 31.45
C ASN A 92 4.61 -4.19 30.20
N VAL A 93 5.52 -5.16 30.37
CA VAL A 93 6.07 -5.93 29.25
C VAL A 93 4.98 -6.74 28.54
N PHE A 94 4.02 -7.30 29.29
CA PHE A 94 2.88 -8.01 28.71
C PHE A 94 1.96 -7.07 27.94
N TYR A 95 1.71 -5.87 28.46
CA TYR A 95 0.94 -4.85 27.77
C TYR A 95 1.60 -4.42 26.46
N GLU A 96 2.91 -4.13 26.48
CA GLU A 96 3.71 -3.78 25.30
C GLU A 96 3.76 -4.92 24.27
N LEU A 97 3.90 -6.17 24.73
CA LEU A 97 3.87 -7.35 23.88
C LEU A 97 2.52 -7.53 23.18
N GLY A 98 1.41 -7.32 23.88
CA GLY A 98 0.07 -7.38 23.29
C GLY A 98 -0.09 -6.37 22.14
N ILE A 99 0.46 -5.17 22.30
CA ILE A 99 0.48 -4.15 21.23
C ILE A 99 1.39 -4.61 20.07
N ALA A 100 2.57 -5.16 20.36
CA ALA A 100 3.48 -5.68 19.35
C ALA A 100 2.83 -6.79 18.52
N GLN A 101 2.08 -7.71 19.14
CA GLN A 101 1.38 -8.81 18.46
C GLN A 101 0.24 -8.35 17.53
N CYS A 102 -0.34 -7.16 17.77
CA CYS A 102 -1.31 -6.56 16.85
C CYS A 102 -0.66 -5.98 15.59
N VAL A 103 0.64 -5.70 15.61
CA VAL A 103 1.36 -4.95 14.57
C VAL A 103 2.36 -5.81 13.81
N LYS A 104 2.94 -6.82 14.46
CA LYS A 104 4.00 -7.68 13.91
C LYS A 104 3.47 -9.06 13.58
N GLU A 105 4.10 -9.66 12.57
CA GLU A 105 3.92 -11.07 12.28
C GLU A 105 4.48 -11.93 13.42
N MET A 106 3.92 -13.12 13.61
CA MET A 106 4.34 -14.05 14.66
C MET A 106 5.84 -14.38 14.60
N SER A 107 6.43 -14.45 13.40
CA SER A 107 7.85 -14.75 13.20
C SER A 107 8.79 -13.68 13.75
N ASP A 108 8.28 -12.45 13.91
CA ASP A 108 9.03 -11.25 14.29
C ASP A 108 8.90 -10.94 15.79
N ILE A 109 8.21 -11.81 16.54
CA ILE A 109 8.12 -11.78 18.00
C ILE A 109 9.06 -12.85 18.58
N ILE A 110 9.92 -12.45 19.52
CA ILE A 110 10.87 -13.33 20.20
C ILE A 110 10.61 -13.25 21.70
N LEU A 111 10.11 -14.32 22.29
CA LEU A 111 9.87 -14.39 23.73
C LEU A 111 11.06 -15.02 24.43
N ILE A 112 11.48 -14.44 25.56
CA ILE A 112 12.56 -14.95 26.41
C ILE A 112 12.04 -15.03 27.85
N ILE A 113 12.26 -16.15 28.53
CA ILE A 113 11.84 -16.33 29.93
C ILE A 113 12.83 -17.20 30.71
N ASP A 114 12.81 -17.09 32.04
CA ASP A 114 13.50 -18.04 32.91
C ASP A 114 12.80 -19.40 32.83
N GLU A 115 13.56 -20.47 32.60
CA GLU A 115 13.05 -21.84 32.49
C GLU A 115 12.19 -22.23 33.70
N GLY A 116 12.56 -21.79 34.91
CA GLY A 116 11.81 -22.05 36.13
C GLY A 116 10.42 -21.41 36.16
N GLN A 117 10.17 -20.43 35.28
CA GLN A 117 8.97 -19.60 35.21
C GLN A 117 8.14 -19.86 33.94
N GLU A 118 8.65 -20.61 32.97
CA GLU A 118 7.99 -20.85 31.68
C GLU A 118 6.61 -21.52 31.84
N LYS A 119 6.50 -22.46 32.79
CA LYS A 119 5.28 -23.26 33.00
C LYS A 119 4.08 -22.41 33.43
N ASP A 120 4.32 -21.29 34.09
CA ASP A 120 3.27 -20.41 34.60
C ASP A 120 2.88 -19.30 33.60
N LEU A 121 3.45 -19.30 32.38
CA LEU A 121 3.00 -18.42 31.32
C LEU A 121 1.50 -18.65 30.97
N PRO A 122 0.75 -17.59 30.63
CA PRO A 122 -0.60 -17.73 30.10
C PRO A 122 -0.66 -18.67 28.90
N PHE A 123 -1.76 -19.43 28.77
CA PHE A 123 -1.94 -20.42 27.69
C PHE A 123 -1.76 -19.79 26.30
N ASP A 124 -2.22 -18.55 26.11
CA ASP A 124 -2.11 -17.81 24.85
C ASP A 124 -0.66 -17.57 24.41
N LEU A 125 0.30 -17.52 25.34
CA LEU A 125 1.73 -17.32 25.04
C LEU A 125 2.53 -18.62 24.91
N LYS A 126 2.00 -19.75 25.42
CA LYS A 126 2.67 -21.05 25.33
C LYS A 126 2.83 -21.55 23.89
N SER A 127 1.94 -21.13 22.99
CA SER A 127 1.99 -21.44 21.56
C SER A 127 3.18 -20.77 20.83
N PHE A 128 3.79 -19.73 21.40
CA PHE A 128 4.86 -18.94 20.74
C PHE A 128 6.27 -19.51 20.93
N SER A 129 6.44 -20.68 21.57
CA SER A 129 7.73 -21.34 21.81
C SER A 129 8.80 -20.38 22.36
N ALA A 130 8.65 -19.99 23.63
CA ALA A 130 9.58 -19.09 24.30
C ALA A 130 10.99 -19.68 24.39
N ILE A 131 11.99 -18.81 24.32
CA ILE A 131 13.40 -19.17 24.53
C ILE A 131 13.63 -19.14 26.03
N THR A 132 14.11 -20.25 26.59
CA THR A 132 14.36 -20.36 28.02
C THR A 132 15.83 -20.13 28.37
N TYR A 133 16.08 -19.52 29.51
CA TYR A 133 17.42 -19.47 30.12
C TYR A 133 17.37 -19.90 31.59
N LYS A 134 18.49 -20.35 32.14
CA LYS A 134 18.58 -20.81 33.53
C LYS A 134 19.11 -19.70 34.44
N THR A 135 18.51 -19.57 35.61
CA THR A 135 19.08 -18.81 36.72
C THR A 135 19.09 -19.63 38.00
N LYS A 136 20.03 -19.33 38.90
CA LYS A 136 20.05 -19.90 40.25
C LYS A 136 19.59 -18.84 41.24
N THR A 137 18.69 -19.22 42.14
CA THR A 137 18.29 -18.33 43.23
C THR A 137 19.28 -18.47 44.38
N VAL A 138 19.98 -17.39 44.71
CA VAL A 138 20.90 -17.31 45.84
C VAL A 138 20.23 -16.48 46.95
N ARG A 139 20.13 -17.06 48.15
CA ARG A 139 19.63 -16.37 49.33
C ARG A 139 20.80 -15.98 50.22
N THR A 140 20.99 -14.69 50.43
CA THR A 140 22.00 -14.14 51.32
C THR A 140 21.31 -13.52 52.54
N CYS A 141 21.85 -13.74 53.73
CA CYS A 141 21.33 -13.13 54.96
C CYS A 141 22.44 -12.30 55.60
N GLU A 142 22.26 -10.97 55.58
CA GLU A 142 23.13 -10.00 56.26
C GLU A 142 22.26 -9.18 57.21
N ASP A 143 22.72 -8.99 58.45
CA ASP A 143 22.02 -8.22 59.51
C ASP A 143 20.54 -8.60 59.72
N GLY A 144 20.21 -9.89 59.61
CA GLY A 144 18.85 -10.41 59.77
C GLY A 144 17.90 -10.11 58.60
N LYS A 145 18.37 -9.51 57.50
CA LYS A 145 17.62 -9.33 56.26
C LYS A 145 18.00 -10.39 55.23
N VAL A 146 17.03 -11.24 54.89
CA VAL A 146 17.16 -12.17 53.76
C VAL A 146 16.99 -11.39 52.46
N THR A 147 18.05 -11.32 51.67
CA THR A 147 18.03 -10.82 50.30
C THR A 147 18.09 -12.00 49.34
N VAL A 148 17.23 -11.99 48.34
CA VAL A 148 17.18 -13.02 47.29
C VAL A 148 17.75 -12.38 46.04
N LYS A 149 18.83 -12.94 45.49
CA LYS A 149 19.43 -12.49 44.23
C LYS A 149 19.47 -13.65 43.24
N ARG A 150 19.44 -13.32 41.95
CA ARG A 150 19.68 -14.30 40.89
C ARG A 150 21.15 -14.36 40.55
N ASP A 151 21.66 -15.58 40.46
CA ASP A 151 22.96 -15.88 39.92
C ASP A 151 22.81 -16.29 38.45
N TYR A 152 23.59 -15.60 37.61
CA TYR A 152 23.62 -15.68 36.16
C TYR A 152 24.91 -16.33 35.65
N SER A 153 25.69 -16.99 36.51
CA SER A 153 26.93 -17.70 36.11
C SER A 153 26.71 -18.66 34.94
N ASP A 154 25.52 -19.28 34.90
CA ASP A 154 25.12 -20.28 33.92
C ASP A 154 24.16 -19.70 32.86
N LEU A 155 24.12 -18.37 32.70
CA LEU A 155 23.28 -17.71 31.71
C LEU A 155 23.72 -18.12 30.30
N ASP A 156 22.95 -19.04 29.70
CA ASP A 156 23.10 -19.44 28.32
C ASP A 156 21.94 -18.91 27.47
N LEU A 157 22.30 -18.16 26.42
CA LEU A 157 21.40 -17.65 25.39
C LEU A 157 21.82 -18.18 24.00
N SER A 158 22.40 -19.37 23.95
CA SER A 158 22.77 -20.09 22.72
C SER A 158 21.58 -20.24 21.77
N GLU A 159 20.43 -20.71 22.27
CA GLU A 159 19.22 -20.83 21.47
C GLU A 159 18.76 -19.47 20.89
N PHE A 160 18.87 -18.39 21.67
CA PHE A 160 18.60 -17.05 21.16
C PHE A 160 19.56 -16.67 20.04
N LYS A 161 20.86 -16.91 20.20
CA LYS A 161 21.87 -16.63 19.17
C LYS A 161 21.62 -17.45 17.91
N ASP A 162 21.25 -18.73 18.03
CA ASP A 162 20.98 -19.62 16.89
C ASP A 162 19.71 -19.22 16.14
N ARG A 163 18.63 -18.92 16.87
CA ARG A 163 17.38 -18.41 16.27
C ARG A 163 17.60 -17.03 15.66
N LEU A 164 18.42 -16.18 16.27
CA LEU A 164 18.82 -14.89 15.72
C LEU A 164 19.61 -15.11 14.41
N ALA A 165 20.67 -15.92 14.43
CA ALA A 165 21.47 -16.24 13.25
C ALA A 165 20.63 -16.80 12.10
N THR A 166 19.74 -17.76 12.37
CA THR A 166 18.83 -18.35 11.37
C THR A 166 17.87 -17.32 10.78
N ARG A 167 17.35 -16.41 11.61
CA ARG A 167 16.48 -15.31 11.16
C ARG A 167 17.26 -14.29 10.33
N LEU A 168 18.50 -14.03 10.70
CA LEU A 168 19.39 -13.14 9.98
C LEU A 168 19.83 -13.76 8.65
N ASP A 169 20.12 -15.06 8.59
CA ASP A 169 20.48 -15.78 7.36
C ASP A 169 19.34 -15.84 6.33
N LYS A 170 18.08 -15.90 6.78
CA LYS A 170 16.92 -15.73 5.90
C LYS A 170 16.76 -14.29 5.38
N SER A 171 17.46 -13.32 5.98
CA SER A 171 17.39 -11.90 5.68
C SER A 171 18.64 -11.32 5.00
N THR A 172 19.79 -11.99 5.09
CA THR A 172 21.08 -11.64 4.47
C THR A 172 21.16 -12.08 3.01
N GLY A 173 20.03 -12.10 2.32
CA GLY A 173 19.93 -12.40 0.90
C GLY A 173 18.67 -11.76 0.31
N TYR A 174 18.13 -12.38 -0.74
CA TYR A 174 16.96 -11.92 -1.48
C TYR A 174 15.76 -11.48 -0.61
N GLY A 175 15.59 -12.02 0.61
CA GLY A 175 14.51 -11.63 1.53
C GLY A 175 14.63 -10.20 2.09
N GLY A 176 15.83 -9.76 2.46
CA GLY A 176 16.08 -8.38 2.93
C GLY A 176 16.03 -7.37 1.78
N LEU A 177 16.58 -7.74 0.62
CA LEU A 177 16.47 -6.96 -0.62
C LEU A 177 15.02 -6.82 -1.10
N LYS A 178 14.23 -7.91 -1.03
CA LYS A 178 12.80 -7.91 -1.33
C LYS A 178 12.04 -6.97 -0.40
N SER A 179 12.28 -7.02 0.91
CA SER A 179 11.61 -6.10 1.86
C SER A 179 11.96 -4.64 1.60
N LEU A 180 13.24 -4.34 1.35
CA LEU A 180 13.74 -2.99 1.09
C LEU A 180 13.22 -2.39 -0.23
N LEU A 181 13.14 -3.19 -1.29
CA LEU A 181 12.56 -2.75 -2.56
C LEU A 181 11.03 -2.61 -2.46
N LEU A 182 10.35 -3.51 -1.73
CA LEU A 182 8.91 -3.37 -1.42
C LEU A 182 8.65 -2.10 -0.59
N GLU A 183 9.56 -1.76 0.31
CA GLU A 183 9.53 -0.53 1.11
C GLU A 183 9.70 0.72 0.23
N THR A 184 10.62 0.68 -0.74
CA THR A 184 10.79 1.72 -1.76
C THR A 184 9.55 1.90 -2.63
N LEU A 185 8.89 0.80 -3.02
CA LEU A 185 7.61 0.86 -3.74
C LEU A 185 6.52 1.53 -2.88
N ARG A 186 6.53 1.27 -1.56
CA ARG A 186 5.53 1.76 -0.60
C ARG A 186 5.76 3.19 -0.09
N SER A 187 6.91 3.82 -0.37
CA SER A 187 7.30 5.09 0.28
C SER A 187 8.07 6.05 -0.65
N ARG A 188 8.35 7.27 -0.16
CA ARG A 188 9.31 8.24 -0.74
C ARG A 188 10.54 8.32 0.18
N ILE A 189 11.29 7.21 0.33
CA ILE A 189 12.42 7.08 1.25
C ILE A 189 13.74 7.58 0.66
N ASP A 190 14.64 7.98 1.56
CA ASP A 190 16.09 8.15 1.37
C ASP A 190 16.78 6.87 0.85
N LEU A 191 17.09 6.89 -0.44
CA LEU A 191 17.69 5.79 -1.17
C LEU A 191 19.18 5.54 -0.83
N GLU A 192 19.84 6.41 -0.06
CA GLU A 192 21.26 6.26 0.26
C GLU A 192 21.52 5.08 1.23
N GLY A 193 20.59 4.82 2.15
CA GLY A 193 20.59 3.61 2.98
C GLY A 193 20.28 2.35 2.17
N VAL A 194 19.41 2.46 1.17
CA VAL A 194 19.08 1.34 0.24
C VAL A 194 20.29 0.97 -0.61
N ARG A 195 21.04 1.97 -1.10
CA ARG A 195 22.24 1.82 -1.91
C ARG A 195 23.32 1.00 -1.21
N LEU A 196 23.65 1.32 0.03
CA LEU A 196 24.71 0.65 0.78
C LEU A 196 24.39 -0.83 1.01
N GLU A 197 23.14 -1.11 1.36
CA GLU A 197 22.67 -2.49 1.57
C GLU A 197 22.61 -3.28 0.25
N PHE A 198 22.20 -2.64 -0.86
CA PHE A 198 22.15 -3.22 -2.20
C PHE A 198 23.56 -3.58 -2.72
N LEU A 199 24.54 -2.68 -2.59
CA LEU A 199 25.93 -2.90 -3.01
C LEU A 199 26.63 -4.03 -2.22
N ASN A 200 26.24 -4.25 -0.97
CA ASN A 200 26.83 -5.29 -0.11
C ASN A 200 26.33 -6.71 -0.43
N GLN A 201 25.12 -6.84 -0.99
CA GLN A 201 24.40 -8.12 -1.12
C GLN A 201 24.50 -8.74 -2.53
N LEU A 202 24.73 -7.94 -3.57
CA LEU A 202 24.60 -8.32 -4.97
C LEU A 202 25.84 -8.72 -5.80
N PRO A 203 27.11 -8.59 -5.33
CA PRO A 203 28.29 -9.01 -6.12
C PRO A 203 28.26 -10.49 -6.56
N ARG A 204 27.42 -11.31 -5.92
CA ARG A 204 27.22 -12.74 -6.24
C ARG A 204 26.31 -12.98 -7.45
N LEU A 205 25.58 -11.97 -7.92
CA LEU A 205 24.50 -12.10 -8.93
C LEU A 205 24.75 -11.23 -10.17
N PHE A 206 25.36 -10.07 -9.98
CA PHE A 206 25.66 -9.07 -11.00
C PHE A 206 27.12 -8.65 -10.91
N ASP A 207 27.73 -8.29 -12.04
CA ASP A 207 29.02 -7.62 -12.01
C ASP A 207 28.92 -6.23 -11.37
N THR A 208 30.03 -5.79 -10.81
CA THR A 208 30.16 -4.55 -10.03
C THR A 208 29.75 -3.31 -10.83
N ASP A 209 29.97 -3.31 -12.15
CA ASP A 209 29.65 -2.19 -13.04
C ASP A 209 28.13 -2.09 -13.25
N SER A 210 27.45 -3.22 -13.46
CA SER A 210 25.99 -3.29 -13.57
C SER A 210 25.27 -2.86 -12.28
N LEU A 211 25.84 -3.17 -11.11
CA LEU A 211 25.31 -2.75 -9.81
C LEU A 211 25.55 -1.28 -9.52
N ASN A 212 26.73 -0.77 -9.84
CA ASN A 212 27.04 0.64 -9.66
C ASN A 212 26.17 1.52 -10.54
N LEU A 213 25.91 1.10 -11.79
CA LEU A 213 25.06 1.86 -12.71
C LEU A 213 23.57 1.79 -12.33
N PHE A 214 23.07 0.61 -11.90
CA PHE A 214 21.73 0.49 -11.34
C PHE A 214 21.54 1.37 -10.11
N CYS A 215 22.49 1.35 -9.16
CA CYS A 215 22.47 2.21 -7.98
C CYS A 215 22.52 3.69 -8.37
N GLN A 216 23.42 4.09 -9.26
CA GLN A 216 23.52 5.48 -9.72
C GLN A 216 22.21 5.97 -10.33
N LEU A 217 21.51 5.16 -11.12
CA LEU A 217 20.28 5.56 -11.80
C LEU A 217 19.03 5.46 -10.92
N PHE A 218 18.99 4.48 -10.01
CA PHE A 218 18.00 4.41 -8.94
C PHE A 218 18.10 5.62 -8.01
N LEU A 219 19.32 6.09 -7.69
CA LEU A 219 19.58 7.26 -6.85
C LEU A 219 19.39 8.60 -7.56
N LEU A 220 19.77 8.71 -8.83
CA LEU A 220 19.59 9.92 -9.66
C LEU A 220 18.10 10.29 -9.81
N SER A 221 17.19 9.32 -9.73
CA SER A 221 15.74 9.57 -9.73
C SER A 221 15.21 10.29 -8.49
N TYR A 222 15.94 10.21 -7.36
CA TYR A 222 15.47 10.70 -6.06
C TYR A 222 16.20 11.94 -5.58
N ASP A 223 17.50 12.07 -5.88
CA ASP A 223 18.28 13.24 -5.48
C ASP A 223 18.01 14.42 -6.43
N LYS A 224 16.80 14.95 -6.36
CA LYS A 224 16.49 16.31 -6.79
C LYS A 224 17.26 17.28 -5.90
N LYS A 225 18.57 17.38 -6.13
CA LYS A 225 19.39 18.56 -5.81
C LYS A 225 20.74 18.67 -6.50
N LYS A 226 21.16 17.78 -7.42
CA LYS A 226 22.35 18.05 -8.25
C LYS A 226 22.19 17.66 -9.73
N THR A 227 21.61 18.60 -10.48
CA THR A 227 22.15 19.16 -11.74
C THR A 227 22.39 18.30 -13.00
N GLU A 228 22.09 17.01 -13.08
CA GLU A 228 22.28 16.27 -14.36
C GLU A 228 21.06 15.44 -14.79
N SER A 229 20.64 15.63 -16.03
CA SER A 229 19.52 14.92 -16.68
C SER A 229 19.92 13.49 -17.05
N ILE A 230 19.05 12.50 -16.81
CA ILE A 230 19.23 11.13 -17.32
C ILE A 230 19.26 11.19 -18.87
N THR A 231 20.37 10.76 -19.46
CA THR A 231 20.60 10.80 -20.91
C THR A 231 20.01 9.57 -21.63
N HIS A 232 19.94 9.62 -22.95
CA HIS A 232 19.57 8.46 -23.78
C HIS A 232 20.54 7.28 -23.61
N GLU A 233 21.82 7.55 -23.31
CA GLU A 233 22.87 6.56 -23.15
C GLU A 233 22.76 5.85 -21.79
N ASP A 234 22.36 6.60 -20.75
CA ASP A 234 21.99 6.06 -19.44
C ASP A 234 20.78 5.11 -19.55
N LEU A 235 19.77 5.46 -20.34
CA LEU A 235 18.61 4.61 -20.60
C LEU A 235 18.92 3.35 -21.41
N TYR A 236 19.80 3.46 -22.40
CA TYR A 236 20.26 2.30 -23.15
C TYR A 236 21.04 1.33 -22.25
N SER A 237 21.85 1.87 -21.34
CA SER A 237 22.60 1.09 -20.35
C SER A 237 21.68 0.46 -19.30
N LEU A 238 20.64 1.18 -18.85
CA LEU A 238 19.56 0.67 -18.00
C LEU A 238 18.79 -0.48 -18.63
N LYS A 239 18.40 -0.32 -19.90
CA LYS A 239 17.75 -1.35 -20.68
C LYS A 239 18.62 -2.59 -20.72
N LYS A 240 19.90 -2.44 -21.08
CA LYS A 240 20.84 -3.56 -21.18
C LYS A 240 21.02 -4.29 -19.84
N ILE A 241 21.19 -3.56 -18.74
CA ILE A 241 21.32 -4.15 -17.39
C ILE A 241 20.03 -4.87 -16.97
N THR A 242 18.87 -4.26 -17.20
CA THR A 242 17.59 -4.87 -16.80
C THR A 242 17.29 -6.11 -17.67
N GLN A 243 17.65 -6.08 -18.95
CA GLN A 243 17.57 -7.22 -19.86
C GLN A 243 18.57 -8.33 -19.49
N ASP A 244 19.81 -7.98 -19.19
CA ASP A 244 20.85 -8.93 -18.76
C ASP A 244 20.50 -9.54 -17.40
N ALA A 245 19.93 -8.75 -16.49
CA ALA A 245 19.38 -9.22 -15.23
C ALA A 245 18.22 -10.17 -15.40
N TYR A 246 17.27 -9.83 -16.26
CA TYR A 246 16.13 -10.66 -16.60
C TYR A 246 16.57 -11.97 -17.27
N LYS A 247 17.56 -11.92 -18.17
CA LYS A 247 18.10 -13.08 -18.89
C LYS A 247 18.87 -14.03 -17.96
N LYS A 248 19.77 -13.49 -17.13
CA LYS A 248 20.57 -14.26 -16.16
C LYS A 248 19.70 -14.89 -15.07
N ALA A 249 18.62 -14.20 -14.71
CA ALA A 249 17.58 -14.74 -13.85
C ALA A 249 16.81 -15.93 -14.44
N LYS A 250 16.49 -15.89 -15.74
CA LYS A 250 15.82 -16.98 -16.45
C LYS A 250 16.64 -18.27 -16.43
N GLU A 251 17.95 -18.15 -16.37
CA GLU A 251 18.90 -19.27 -16.25
C GLU A 251 18.97 -19.85 -14.82
N THR A 252 18.51 -19.11 -13.79
CA THR A 252 18.54 -19.48 -12.37
C THR A 252 17.16 -19.74 -11.75
N TRP A 253 16.13 -19.95 -12.59
CA TRP A 253 14.70 -20.03 -12.21
C TRP A 253 14.26 -21.24 -11.37
N ALA A 254 15.19 -22.09 -10.92
CA ALA A 254 14.87 -23.17 -9.99
C ALA A 254 14.51 -22.66 -8.57
N ASN A 255 14.80 -21.39 -8.25
CA ASN A 255 14.52 -20.78 -6.95
C ASN A 255 13.41 -19.69 -7.03
N PRO A 256 12.24 -19.90 -6.39
CA PRO A 256 11.12 -18.94 -6.35
C PRO A 256 11.46 -17.55 -5.77
N LEU A 257 12.50 -17.45 -4.93
CA LEU A 257 12.94 -16.17 -4.36
C LEU A 257 13.60 -15.26 -5.42
N ASN A 258 14.21 -15.85 -6.44
CA ASN A 258 14.86 -15.12 -7.51
C ASN A 258 13.82 -14.49 -8.44
N SER A 259 12.76 -15.23 -8.79
CA SER A 259 11.66 -14.73 -9.63
C SER A 259 10.97 -13.51 -9.04
N ASP A 260 10.67 -13.54 -7.74
CA ASP A 260 10.01 -12.43 -7.05
C ASP A 260 10.88 -11.16 -7.02
N PHE A 261 12.19 -11.33 -6.86
CA PHE A 261 13.12 -10.21 -6.81
C PHE A 261 13.22 -9.46 -8.15
N ILE A 262 13.25 -10.17 -9.27
CA ILE A 262 13.31 -9.53 -10.60
C ILE A 262 11.99 -8.84 -10.91
N VAL A 263 10.86 -9.44 -10.54
CA VAL A 263 9.55 -8.80 -10.70
C VAL A 263 9.54 -7.45 -9.99
N ILE A 264 10.09 -7.39 -8.78
CA ILE A 264 10.19 -6.16 -8.00
C ILE A 264 11.17 -5.17 -8.65
N LEU A 265 12.33 -5.61 -9.14
CA LEU A 265 13.27 -4.73 -9.85
C LEU A 265 12.64 -4.09 -11.09
N VAL A 266 11.91 -4.89 -11.88
CA VAL A 266 11.21 -4.40 -13.07
C VAL A 266 10.12 -3.42 -12.64
N GLN A 267 9.33 -3.71 -11.60
CA GLN A 267 8.32 -2.78 -11.07
C GLN A 267 8.95 -1.46 -10.60
N VAL A 268 10.08 -1.51 -9.89
CA VAL A 268 10.82 -0.32 -9.46
C VAL A 268 11.28 0.51 -10.65
N PHE A 269 11.83 -0.13 -11.70
CA PHE A 269 12.22 0.56 -12.92
C PHE A 269 11.02 1.32 -13.54
N PHE A 270 9.89 0.64 -13.72
CA PHE A 270 8.71 1.22 -14.39
C PHE A 270 7.96 2.26 -13.55
N THR A 271 8.04 2.21 -12.21
CA THR A 271 7.30 3.12 -11.31
C THR A 271 8.13 4.24 -10.70
N LYS A 272 9.45 4.09 -10.64
CA LYS A 272 10.35 5.07 -10.01
C LYS A 272 11.37 5.65 -10.98
N CYS A 273 12.10 4.79 -11.71
CA CYS A 273 13.20 5.25 -12.56
C CYS A 273 12.70 5.85 -13.88
N LEU A 274 11.80 5.14 -14.57
CA LEU A 274 11.28 5.54 -15.87
C LEU A 274 10.55 6.90 -15.79
N PRO A 275 9.68 7.17 -14.80
CA PRO A 275 9.05 8.48 -14.66
C PRO A 275 10.00 9.64 -14.34
N SER A 276 11.28 9.40 -14.03
CA SER A 276 12.28 10.46 -13.84
C SER A 276 12.99 10.87 -15.14
N VAL A 277 12.71 10.18 -16.25
CA VAL A 277 13.30 10.44 -17.57
C VAL A 277 12.70 11.71 -18.18
N GLN A 278 13.55 12.65 -18.61
CA GLN A 278 13.11 13.92 -19.21
C GLN A 278 12.57 13.76 -20.66
N SER A 279 12.92 12.68 -21.35
CA SER A 279 12.55 12.46 -22.74
C SER A 279 11.11 11.96 -22.86
N SER A 280 10.18 12.87 -23.20
CA SER A 280 8.77 12.55 -23.45
C SER A 280 8.58 11.44 -24.49
N ARG A 281 9.38 11.46 -25.56
CA ARG A 281 9.36 10.43 -26.61
C ARG A 281 9.69 9.05 -26.07
N LEU A 282 10.65 8.92 -25.14
CA LEU A 282 10.99 7.63 -24.53
C LEU A 282 9.89 7.17 -23.58
N LEU A 283 9.34 8.08 -22.78
CA LEU A 283 8.22 7.76 -21.90
C LEU A 283 7.01 7.23 -22.67
N GLU A 284 6.70 7.82 -23.83
CA GLU A 284 5.61 7.38 -24.69
C GLU A 284 5.82 5.97 -25.26
N VAL A 285 7.07 5.55 -25.52
CA VAL A 285 7.37 4.19 -25.97
C VAL A 285 6.95 3.18 -24.90
N PHE A 286 7.25 3.45 -23.63
CA PHE A 286 6.91 2.56 -22.53
C PHE A 286 5.44 2.64 -22.08
N LEU A 287 4.65 3.56 -22.64
CA LEU A 287 3.19 3.52 -22.54
C LEU A 287 2.56 2.51 -23.53
N ASN A 288 3.34 1.89 -24.40
CA ASN A 288 2.89 0.84 -25.33
C ASN A 288 3.30 -0.56 -24.84
N LYS A 289 2.31 -1.40 -24.56
CA LYS A 289 2.51 -2.79 -24.13
C LYS A 289 3.41 -3.61 -25.06
N ASN A 290 3.30 -3.42 -26.38
CA ASN A 290 4.13 -4.14 -27.35
C ASN A 290 5.59 -3.71 -27.27
N SER A 291 5.84 -2.41 -27.09
CA SER A 291 7.19 -1.91 -26.88
C SER A 291 7.78 -2.46 -25.59
N ILE A 292 7.03 -2.49 -24.48
CA ILE A 292 7.49 -3.16 -23.24
C ILE A 292 7.86 -4.63 -23.52
N LYS A 293 7.05 -5.35 -24.32
CA LYS A 293 7.30 -6.76 -24.64
C LYS A 293 8.53 -6.99 -25.52
N GLU A 294 8.77 -6.11 -26.49
CA GLU A 294 9.98 -6.12 -27.32
C GLU A 294 11.23 -5.83 -26.50
N GLU A 295 11.10 -4.86 -25.59
CA GLU A 295 12.15 -4.44 -24.67
C GLU A 295 12.43 -5.49 -23.57
N PHE A 296 11.41 -6.25 -23.16
CA PHE A 296 11.51 -7.26 -22.10
C PHE A 296 10.89 -8.61 -22.53
N PRO A 297 11.58 -9.37 -23.40
CA PRO A 297 11.04 -10.59 -23.99
C PRO A 297 10.86 -11.69 -22.93
N GLY A 298 9.65 -12.24 -22.83
CA GLY A 298 9.31 -13.36 -21.93
C GLY A 298 8.59 -12.96 -20.66
N ILE A 299 8.30 -11.67 -20.43
CA ILE A 299 7.37 -11.23 -19.39
C ILE A 299 5.95 -11.72 -19.75
N SER A 300 5.19 -12.16 -18.75
CA SER A 300 3.81 -12.64 -18.95
C SER A 300 2.88 -11.50 -19.39
N GLU A 301 1.81 -11.82 -20.13
CA GLU A 301 0.84 -10.81 -20.58
C GLU A 301 0.19 -10.03 -19.43
N ASN A 302 -0.01 -10.67 -18.27
CA ASN A 302 -0.56 -10.02 -17.07
C ASN A 302 0.43 -8.99 -16.51
N MET A 303 1.70 -9.38 -16.34
CA MET A 303 2.74 -8.49 -15.82
C MET A 303 3.02 -7.34 -16.79
N LEU A 304 2.97 -7.56 -18.10
CA LEU A 304 3.08 -6.47 -19.09
C LEU A 304 1.97 -5.42 -18.90
N SER A 305 0.73 -5.87 -18.61
CA SER A 305 -0.38 -4.97 -18.32
C SER A 305 -0.18 -4.26 -16.97
N ASP A 306 0.33 -4.94 -15.95
CA ASP A 306 0.66 -4.33 -14.66
C ASP A 306 1.66 -3.18 -14.84
N LEU A 307 2.77 -3.44 -15.52
CA LEU A 307 3.83 -2.46 -15.74
C LEU A 307 3.34 -1.26 -16.55
N GLN A 308 2.57 -1.49 -17.61
CA GLN A 308 2.00 -0.41 -18.44
C GLN A 308 1.09 0.50 -17.62
N ILE A 309 0.22 -0.08 -16.78
CA ILE A 309 -0.71 0.68 -15.94
C ILE A 309 0.03 1.43 -14.83
N ASP A 310 0.98 0.78 -14.16
CA ASP A 310 1.75 1.41 -13.10
C ASP A 310 2.59 2.57 -13.63
N THR A 311 3.20 2.45 -14.81
CA THR A 311 3.90 3.56 -15.48
C THR A 311 2.96 4.70 -15.85
N ALA A 312 1.78 4.40 -16.41
CA ALA A 312 0.81 5.43 -16.73
C ALA A 312 0.36 6.21 -15.47
N ILE A 313 0.10 5.51 -14.36
CA ILE A 313 -0.23 6.12 -13.07
C ILE A 313 0.93 7.00 -12.57
N SER A 314 2.16 6.48 -12.54
CA SER A 314 3.31 7.24 -12.02
C SER A 314 3.61 8.50 -12.84
N LEU A 315 3.44 8.45 -14.17
CA LEU A 315 3.59 9.63 -15.03
C LEU A 315 2.53 10.70 -14.78
N ILE A 316 1.29 10.29 -14.48
CA ILE A 316 0.20 11.21 -14.14
C ILE A 316 0.44 11.84 -12.76
N GLU A 317 0.91 11.07 -11.78
CA GLU A 317 1.21 11.59 -10.43
C GLU A 317 2.37 12.59 -10.41
N LEU A 318 3.28 12.51 -11.39
CA LEU A 318 4.39 13.45 -11.61
C LEU A 318 4.05 14.50 -12.69
N SER A 319 2.78 14.86 -12.85
CA SER A 319 2.31 15.73 -13.94
C SER A 319 3.06 17.05 -14.08
N SER A 320 3.55 17.64 -12.98
CA SER A 320 4.36 18.87 -13.00
C SER A 320 5.67 18.74 -13.78
N GLU A 321 6.13 17.51 -14.04
CA GLU A 321 7.39 17.21 -14.72
C GLU A 321 7.17 16.74 -16.17
N HIS A 322 5.95 16.27 -16.50
CA HIS A 322 5.66 15.54 -17.73
C HIS A 322 4.36 15.97 -18.42
N GLU A 323 4.01 17.26 -18.38
CA GLU A 323 2.74 17.79 -18.88
C GLU A 323 2.37 17.29 -20.30
N SER A 324 3.36 17.20 -21.20
CA SER A 324 3.16 16.70 -22.58
C SER A 324 2.77 15.22 -22.70
N VAL A 325 3.17 14.37 -21.73
CA VAL A 325 2.96 12.90 -21.77
C VAL A 325 1.69 12.50 -21.03
N VAL A 326 1.24 13.32 -20.08
CA VAL A 326 0.05 13.05 -19.24
C VAL A 326 -1.19 12.69 -20.06
N PRO A 327 -1.57 13.40 -21.15
CA PRO A 327 -2.74 13.01 -21.95
C PRO A 327 -2.62 11.61 -22.55
N ARG A 328 -1.40 11.19 -22.92
CA ARG A 328 -1.15 9.86 -23.47
C ARG A 328 -1.26 8.78 -22.39
N ALA A 329 -0.68 9.02 -21.22
CA ALA A 329 -0.77 8.14 -20.06
C ALA A 329 -2.24 7.99 -19.60
N PHE A 330 -2.97 9.09 -19.52
CA PHE A 330 -4.38 9.09 -19.17
C PHE A 330 -5.23 8.30 -20.19
N SER A 331 -4.94 8.46 -21.49
CA SER A 331 -5.57 7.66 -22.54
C SER A 331 -5.27 6.16 -22.44
N VAL A 332 -4.12 5.75 -21.90
CA VAL A 332 -3.84 4.32 -21.62
C VAL A 332 -4.78 3.79 -20.54
N LEU A 333 -4.98 4.54 -19.45
CA LEU A 333 -5.88 4.14 -18.36
C LEU A 333 -7.34 4.04 -18.84
N LEU A 334 -7.82 4.99 -19.64
CA LEU A 334 -9.18 4.94 -20.18
C LEU A 334 -9.38 3.74 -21.11
N ARG A 335 -8.42 3.48 -22.00
CA ARG A 335 -8.48 2.32 -22.91
C ARG A 335 -8.39 0.98 -22.18
N PHE A 336 -7.74 0.94 -21.01
CA PHE A 336 -7.73 -0.27 -20.20
C PHE A 336 -9.13 -0.70 -19.76
N LEU A 337 -10.05 0.25 -19.56
CA LEU A 337 -11.45 -0.06 -19.19
C LEU A 337 -12.21 -0.79 -20.30
N GLU A 338 -11.72 -0.74 -21.55
CA GLU A 338 -12.27 -1.47 -22.70
C GLU A 338 -12.02 -2.97 -22.61
N ILE A 339 -11.03 -3.40 -21.81
CA ILE A 339 -10.71 -4.81 -21.62
C ILE A 339 -11.83 -5.44 -20.75
N PRO A 340 -12.48 -6.53 -21.23
CA PRO A 340 -13.50 -7.22 -20.44
C PRO A 340 -12.94 -7.74 -19.10
N ALA A 341 -13.76 -7.64 -18.05
CA ALA A 341 -13.47 -8.24 -16.76
C ALA A 341 -13.24 -9.76 -16.92
N SER A 342 -12.12 -10.25 -16.39
CA SER A 342 -11.71 -11.65 -16.44
C SER A 342 -10.74 -11.95 -15.30
N VAL A 343 -10.62 -13.23 -14.93
CA VAL A 343 -9.78 -13.68 -13.82
C VAL A 343 -8.33 -13.20 -14.03
N GLY A 344 -7.88 -12.28 -13.17
CA GLY A 344 -6.55 -11.65 -13.22
C GLY A 344 -6.56 -10.19 -13.71
N VAL A 345 -7.48 -9.81 -14.60
CA VAL A 345 -7.66 -8.40 -15.04
C VAL A 345 -8.40 -7.58 -13.98
N ASP A 346 -9.22 -8.22 -13.16
CA ASP A 346 -10.08 -7.54 -12.19
C ASP A 346 -9.30 -6.74 -11.13
N PHE A 347 -8.15 -7.23 -10.67
CA PHE A 347 -7.30 -6.50 -9.73
C PHE A 347 -6.72 -5.22 -10.35
N LEU A 348 -6.27 -5.30 -11.60
CA LEU A 348 -5.79 -4.13 -12.34
C LEU A 348 -6.91 -3.16 -12.64
N ARG A 349 -8.08 -3.66 -13.02
CA ARG A 349 -9.25 -2.83 -13.27
C ARG A 349 -9.64 -2.05 -12.03
N HIS A 350 -9.69 -2.70 -10.87
CA HIS A 350 -9.94 -2.03 -9.60
C HIS A 350 -8.86 -0.99 -9.26
N LYS A 351 -7.58 -1.28 -9.53
CA LYS A 351 -6.48 -0.29 -9.37
C LYS A 351 -6.72 0.95 -10.24
N VAL A 352 -7.03 0.77 -11.52
CA VAL A 352 -7.31 1.86 -12.48
C VAL A 352 -8.53 2.66 -12.07
N GLU A 353 -9.65 1.99 -11.76
CA GLU A 353 -10.89 2.65 -11.34
C GLU A 353 -10.67 3.51 -10.09
N ARG A 354 -10.02 2.95 -9.06
CA ARG A 354 -9.73 3.69 -7.82
C ARG A 354 -8.82 4.89 -8.07
N PHE A 355 -7.79 4.74 -8.90
CA PHE A 355 -6.91 5.84 -9.25
C PHE A 355 -7.69 6.96 -9.99
N LEU A 356 -8.47 6.60 -11.01
CA LEU A 356 -9.25 7.57 -11.79
C LEU A 356 -10.29 8.30 -10.94
N VAL A 357 -10.95 7.63 -10.00
CA VAL A 357 -11.89 8.27 -9.07
C VAL A 357 -11.21 9.41 -8.28
N VAL A 358 -10.05 9.11 -7.68
CA VAL A 358 -9.31 10.09 -6.87
C VAL A 358 -8.75 11.20 -7.76
N TYR A 359 -8.14 10.84 -8.88
CA TYR A 359 -7.51 11.78 -9.79
C TYR A 359 -8.53 12.77 -10.39
N LEU A 360 -9.66 12.27 -10.90
CA LEU A 360 -10.70 13.09 -11.51
C LEU A 360 -11.41 13.99 -10.50
N ALA A 361 -11.38 13.66 -9.20
CA ALA A 361 -11.91 14.54 -8.15
C ALA A 361 -11.07 15.81 -7.97
N THR A 362 -9.77 15.77 -8.31
CA THR A 362 -8.82 16.86 -8.00
C THR A 362 -8.14 17.49 -9.21
N VAL A 363 -8.19 16.87 -10.39
CA VAL A 363 -7.51 17.37 -11.58
C VAL A 363 -8.10 18.70 -12.06
N ALA A 364 -7.23 19.66 -12.37
CA ALA A 364 -7.61 20.98 -12.89
C ALA A 364 -7.51 21.09 -14.42
N ASP A 365 -6.79 20.16 -15.06
CA ASP A 365 -6.64 20.12 -16.52
C ASP A 365 -7.97 19.76 -17.20
N THR A 366 -8.59 20.76 -17.82
CA THR A 366 -9.88 20.61 -18.50
C THR A 366 -9.81 19.68 -19.70
N SER A 367 -8.66 19.57 -20.38
CA SER A 367 -8.52 18.69 -21.56
C SER A 367 -8.66 17.21 -21.19
N LEU A 368 -8.18 16.82 -19.99
CA LEU A 368 -8.32 15.47 -19.46
C LEU A 368 -9.75 15.19 -19.02
N LEU A 369 -10.42 16.17 -18.41
CA LEU A 369 -11.83 16.09 -18.04
C LEU A 369 -12.73 15.96 -19.29
N GLU A 370 -12.43 16.69 -20.36
CA GLU A 370 -13.09 16.56 -21.66
C GLU A 370 -12.88 15.17 -22.27
N MET A 371 -11.66 14.64 -22.20
CA MET A 371 -11.34 13.29 -22.69
C MET A 371 -12.17 12.23 -21.97
N ALA A 372 -12.24 12.27 -20.63
CA ALA A 372 -13.07 11.36 -19.84
C ALA A 372 -14.56 11.52 -20.14
N SER A 373 -15.03 12.77 -20.26
CA SER A 373 -16.43 13.08 -20.62
C SER A 373 -16.82 12.46 -21.96
N LYS A 374 -15.96 12.59 -22.98
CA LYS A 374 -16.20 12.02 -24.32
C LYS A 374 -16.35 10.50 -24.28
N TYR A 375 -15.51 9.80 -23.50
CA TYR A 375 -15.66 8.35 -23.33
C TYR A 375 -16.97 8.02 -22.58
N ALA A 376 -17.36 8.79 -21.58
CA ALA A 376 -18.59 8.51 -20.83
C ALA A 376 -19.87 8.73 -21.67
N ILE A 377 -19.86 9.71 -22.58
CA ILE A 377 -21.00 10.04 -23.43
C ILE A 377 -21.14 9.08 -24.62
N ASP A 378 -20.11 8.97 -25.46
CA ASP A 378 -20.26 8.43 -26.82
C ASP A 378 -19.38 7.19 -27.08
N HIS A 379 -18.81 6.55 -26.04
CA HIS A 379 -18.02 5.33 -26.26
C HIS A 379 -18.90 4.19 -26.80
N LYS A 380 -18.40 3.42 -27.78
CA LYS A 380 -19.19 2.40 -28.49
C LYS A 380 -19.65 1.25 -27.58
N ILE A 381 -18.84 0.89 -26.59
CA ILE A 381 -19.10 -0.24 -25.69
C ILE A 381 -19.84 0.23 -24.43
N ALA A 382 -21.04 -0.32 -24.19
CA ALA A 382 -21.90 0.04 -23.06
C ALA A 382 -21.26 -0.21 -21.69
N VAL A 383 -20.52 -1.31 -21.53
CA VAL A 383 -19.79 -1.66 -20.28
C VAL A 383 -18.73 -0.60 -19.93
N VAL A 384 -18.10 0.02 -20.94
CA VAL A 384 -17.12 1.10 -20.72
C VAL A 384 -17.82 2.37 -20.26
N ARG A 385 -18.94 2.73 -20.92
CA ARG A 385 -19.77 3.87 -20.48
C ARG A 385 -20.29 3.67 -19.05
N GLU A 386 -20.71 2.45 -18.69
CA GLU A 386 -21.13 2.09 -17.34
C GLU A 386 -20.00 2.26 -16.33
N SER A 387 -18.82 1.72 -16.64
CA SER A 387 -17.63 1.82 -15.78
C SER A 387 -17.24 3.29 -15.55
N LEU A 388 -17.24 4.10 -16.61
CA LEU A 388 -16.93 5.52 -16.51
C LEU A 388 -17.98 6.32 -15.79
N ALA A 389 -19.28 6.02 -15.96
CA ALA A 389 -20.32 6.65 -15.16
C ALA A 389 -20.10 6.39 -13.66
N ASN A 390 -19.73 5.16 -13.27
CA ASN A 390 -19.41 4.85 -11.88
C ASN A 390 -18.19 5.65 -11.39
N ILE A 391 -17.07 5.64 -12.14
CA ILE A 391 -15.85 6.39 -11.80
C ILE A 391 -16.14 7.88 -11.64
N VAL A 392 -16.81 8.48 -12.62
CA VAL A 392 -17.15 9.90 -12.65
C VAL A 392 -18.10 10.26 -11.50
N GLY A 393 -19.11 9.43 -11.26
CA GLY A 393 -20.02 9.57 -10.12
C GLY A 393 -19.30 9.54 -8.78
N ASP A 394 -18.34 8.64 -8.60
CA ASP A 394 -17.56 8.51 -7.36
C ASP A 394 -16.51 9.61 -7.19
N SER A 395 -16.04 10.22 -8.27
CA SER A 395 -15.16 11.41 -8.20
C SER A 395 -15.88 12.64 -7.62
N LYS A 396 -17.22 12.68 -7.72
CA LYS A 396 -18.08 13.81 -7.30
C LYS A 396 -17.69 15.16 -7.91
N ASN A 397 -16.95 15.16 -9.02
CA ASN A 397 -16.54 16.38 -9.69
C ASN A 397 -17.70 16.93 -10.53
N SER A 398 -18.16 18.14 -10.19
CA SER A 398 -19.29 18.82 -10.84
C SER A 398 -19.07 19.13 -12.32
N TYR A 399 -17.81 19.13 -12.79
CA TYR A 399 -17.48 19.30 -14.21
C TYR A 399 -18.25 18.31 -15.11
N PHE A 400 -18.46 17.08 -14.63
CA PHE A 400 -19.07 16.02 -15.42
C PHE A 400 -20.60 16.10 -15.52
N CYS A 401 -21.25 17.07 -14.89
CA CYS A 401 -22.71 17.13 -14.89
C CYS A 401 -23.31 17.21 -16.30
N GLY A 402 -22.81 18.11 -17.14
CA GLY A 402 -23.28 18.23 -18.52
C GLY A 402 -23.07 16.94 -19.31
N ALA A 403 -21.90 16.32 -19.14
CA ALA A 403 -21.56 15.06 -19.79
C ALA A 403 -22.47 13.91 -19.36
N MET A 404 -22.74 13.74 -18.06
CA MET A 404 -23.60 12.66 -17.57
C MET A 404 -25.06 12.83 -18.01
N CYS A 405 -25.58 14.05 -18.00
CA CYS A 405 -26.92 14.33 -18.50
C CYS A 405 -27.04 14.04 -20.01
N GLN A 406 -26.04 14.45 -20.80
CA GLN A 406 -25.99 14.17 -22.24
C GLN A 406 -25.85 12.66 -22.52
N ALA A 407 -25.05 11.95 -21.71
CA ALA A 407 -24.86 10.51 -21.82
C ALA A 407 -26.19 9.77 -21.56
N LEU A 408 -26.91 10.13 -20.49
CA LEU A 408 -28.20 9.53 -20.16
C LEU A 408 -29.23 9.77 -21.25
N ALA A 409 -29.33 11.01 -21.77
CA ALA A 409 -30.31 11.35 -22.80
C ALA A 409 -30.20 10.49 -24.08
N LYS A 410 -29.01 9.96 -24.39
CA LYS A 410 -28.76 9.09 -25.55
C LYS A 410 -28.73 7.59 -25.21
N GLU A 411 -28.77 7.22 -23.93
CA GLU A 411 -28.48 5.85 -23.51
C GLU A 411 -29.64 4.90 -23.82
N THR A 412 -29.30 3.74 -24.36
CA THR A 412 -30.25 2.68 -24.74
C THR A 412 -30.06 1.42 -23.90
N ASN A 413 -28.87 1.21 -23.32
CA ASN A 413 -28.60 0.10 -22.42
C ASN A 413 -29.08 0.46 -21.00
N PRO A 414 -29.99 -0.34 -20.41
CA PRO A 414 -30.57 0.00 -19.12
C PRO A 414 -29.57 -0.09 -17.95
N TYR A 415 -28.57 -0.97 -18.02
CA TYR A 415 -27.54 -1.09 -16.97
C TYR A 415 -26.61 0.12 -16.97
N THR A 416 -26.25 0.60 -18.16
CA THR A 416 -25.49 1.85 -18.32
C THR A 416 -26.31 3.05 -17.86
N ALA A 417 -27.59 3.14 -18.25
CA ALA A 417 -28.50 4.21 -17.83
C ALA A 417 -28.64 4.25 -16.30
N ARG A 418 -28.76 3.08 -15.64
CA ARG A 418 -28.75 2.97 -14.17
C ARG A 418 -27.49 3.60 -13.58
N SER A 419 -26.31 3.24 -14.07
CA SER A 419 -25.05 3.79 -13.56
C SER A 419 -24.92 5.29 -13.82
N GLN A 420 -25.42 5.80 -14.94
CA GLN A 420 -25.48 7.24 -15.22
C GLN A 420 -26.44 7.96 -14.25
N ILE A 421 -27.63 7.43 -13.99
CA ILE A 421 -28.56 7.99 -12.99
C ILE A 421 -27.92 8.06 -11.61
N ILE A 422 -27.25 6.99 -11.18
CA ILE A 422 -26.51 6.95 -9.90
C ILE A 422 -25.41 8.01 -9.89
N ALA A 423 -24.67 8.16 -10.99
CA ALA A 423 -23.60 9.14 -11.11
C ALA A 423 -24.13 10.57 -10.99
N ILE A 424 -25.19 10.92 -11.74
CA ILE A 424 -25.82 12.25 -11.66
C ILE A 424 -26.30 12.53 -10.23
N GLY A 425 -26.88 11.55 -9.55
CA GLY A 425 -27.27 11.66 -8.14
C GLY A 425 -26.11 11.93 -7.19
N LYS A 426 -24.91 11.37 -7.44
CA LYS A 426 -23.70 11.59 -6.62
C LYS A 426 -23.04 12.95 -6.86
N ILE A 427 -23.05 13.46 -8.10
CA ILE A 427 -22.34 14.69 -8.50
C ILE A 427 -23.11 15.97 -8.12
N LYS A 428 -24.42 15.87 -7.85
CA LYS A 428 -25.34 17.01 -7.58
C LYS A 428 -25.52 17.96 -8.77
N CYS A 429 -25.98 17.43 -9.89
CA CYS A 429 -26.26 18.21 -11.10
C CYS A 429 -27.62 18.92 -11.06
N ASN A 430 -27.61 20.23 -11.33
CA ASN A 430 -28.83 21.01 -11.53
C ASN A 430 -29.65 20.44 -12.70
N GLY A 431 -30.97 20.35 -12.54
CA GLY A 431 -31.87 19.81 -13.57
C GLY A 431 -31.87 18.29 -13.68
N ILE A 432 -31.40 17.55 -12.66
CA ILE A 432 -31.46 16.07 -12.64
C ILE A 432 -32.87 15.55 -12.90
N PHE A 433 -33.88 16.21 -12.31
CA PHE A 433 -35.25 15.73 -12.33
C PHE A 433 -35.76 15.64 -13.75
N ASP A 434 -35.61 16.72 -14.52
CA ASP A 434 -36.06 16.78 -15.91
C ASP A 434 -35.34 15.73 -16.77
N VAL A 435 -34.02 15.63 -16.67
CA VAL A 435 -33.23 14.69 -17.49
C VAL A 435 -33.58 13.23 -17.20
N VAL A 436 -33.69 12.86 -15.92
CA VAL A 436 -34.01 11.48 -15.52
C VAL A 436 -35.47 11.15 -15.86
N MET A 437 -36.39 12.09 -15.64
CA MET A 437 -37.81 11.91 -15.96
C MET A 437 -38.07 11.81 -17.46
N ASP A 438 -37.38 12.61 -18.28
CA ASP A 438 -37.43 12.53 -19.74
C ASP A 438 -36.98 11.16 -20.22
N TRP A 439 -35.86 10.65 -19.69
CA TRP A 439 -35.38 9.31 -20.04
C TRP A 439 -36.37 8.22 -19.63
N ILE A 440 -36.90 8.26 -18.40
CA ILE A 440 -37.90 7.30 -17.91
C ILE A 440 -39.18 7.37 -18.76
N GLY A 441 -39.65 8.57 -19.09
CA GLY A 441 -40.84 8.79 -19.91
C GLY A 441 -40.68 8.20 -21.31
N ASN A 442 -39.57 8.51 -21.98
CA ASN A 442 -39.25 8.01 -23.32
C ASN A 442 -39.08 6.48 -23.35
N ASN A 443 -38.56 5.89 -22.28
CA ASN A 443 -38.29 4.45 -22.18
C ASN A 443 -39.36 3.67 -21.39
N TRP A 444 -40.48 4.29 -21.02
CA TRP A 444 -41.49 3.68 -20.15
C TRP A 444 -41.98 2.32 -20.66
N HIS A 445 -42.24 2.24 -21.97
CA HIS A 445 -42.69 1.01 -22.62
C HIS A 445 -41.68 -0.15 -22.47
N LEU A 446 -40.37 0.14 -22.48
CA LEU A 446 -39.33 -0.87 -22.27
C LEU A 446 -39.19 -1.23 -20.79
N ILE A 447 -39.29 -0.26 -19.90
CA ILE A 447 -39.24 -0.47 -18.44
C ILE A 447 -40.36 -1.43 -18.02
N GLU A 448 -41.59 -1.19 -18.48
CA GLU A 448 -42.74 -2.01 -18.17
C GLU A 448 -42.64 -3.40 -18.82
N LYS A 449 -42.25 -3.48 -20.09
CA LYS A 449 -42.15 -4.76 -20.82
C LYS A 449 -41.07 -5.69 -20.24
N ASN A 450 -39.91 -5.14 -19.87
CA ASN A 450 -38.75 -5.92 -19.44
C ASN A 450 -38.55 -5.95 -17.92
N ASN A 451 -39.50 -5.38 -17.15
CA ASN A 451 -39.47 -5.31 -15.70
C ASN A 451 -38.21 -4.63 -15.14
N TRP A 452 -37.85 -3.45 -15.65
CA TRP A 452 -36.67 -2.70 -15.20
C TRP A 452 -36.94 -1.86 -13.94
N GLY A 453 -37.58 -2.43 -12.92
CA GLY A 453 -37.89 -1.75 -11.65
C GLY A 453 -36.66 -1.17 -10.95
N PHE A 454 -35.49 -1.79 -11.16
CA PHE A 454 -34.20 -1.28 -10.65
C PHE A 454 -33.88 0.15 -11.10
N ILE A 455 -34.30 0.56 -12.31
CA ILE A 455 -34.10 1.94 -12.79
C ILE A 455 -34.86 2.92 -11.90
N LEU A 456 -36.12 2.59 -11.61
CA LEU A 456 -37.02 3.45 -10.85
C LEU A 456 -36.54 3.59 -9.40
N ARG A 457 -36.04 2.49 -8.82
CA ARG A 457 -35.40 2.51 -7.50
C ARG A 457 -34.19 3.45 -7.46
N HIS A 458 -33.28 3.33 -8.42
CA HIS A 458 -32.08 4.18 -8.45
C HIS A 458 -32.38 5.64 -8.84
N ALA A 459 -33.42 5.90 -9.64
CA ALA A 459 -33.92 7.25 -9.89
C ALA A 459 -34.43 7.90 -8.61
N ARG A 460 -35.22 7.17 -7.81
CA ARG A 460 -35.66 7.62 -6.49
C ARG A 460 -34.48 7.94 -5.58
N GLU A 461 -33.51 7.04 -5.45
CA GLU A 461 -32.30 7.27 -4.63
C GLU A 461 -31.52 8.52 -5.09
N ALA A 462 -31.45 8.76 -6.41
CA ALA A 462 -30.79 9.93 -6.96
C ALA A 462 -31.54 11.22 -6.64
N PHE A 463 -32.87 11.21 -6.72
CA PHE A 463 -33.71 12.34 -6.32
C PHE A 463 -33.62 12.62 -4.82
N GLU A 464 -33.66 11.58 -3.97
CA GLU A 464 -33.56 11.74 -2.51
C GLU A 464 -32.24 12.41 -2.09
N LYS A 465 -31.13 12.10 -2.79
CA LYS A 465 -29.81 12.68 -2.54
C LYS A 465 -29.68 14.15 -2.96
N GLN A 466 -30.45 14.59 -3.95
CA GLN A 466 -30.38 15.95 -4.49
C GLN A 466 -31.47 16.88 -3.98
N ASP A 467 -32.59 16.34 -3.52
CA ASP A 467 -33.73 17.14 -3.07
C ASP A 467 -33.45 17.74 -1.68
N GLU A 468 -32.86 18.94 -1.67
CA GLU A 468 -32.59 19.71 -0.45
C GLU A 468 -33.84 20.51 0.01
N SER A 469 -34.96 20.43 -0.72
CA SER A 469 -36.19 21.12 -0.35
C SER A 469 -36.88 20.47 0.86
N TYR A 470 -37.50 21.30 1.71
CA TYR A 470 -38.28 20.81 2.85
C TYR A 470 -39.48 19.95 2.40
N SER A 471 -40.07 20.28 1.25
CA SER A 471 -41.24 19.59 0.69
C SER A 471 -40.90 18.29 -0.04
N LYS A 472 -39.61 17.99 -0.28
CA LYS A 472 -39.17 16.83 -1.07
C LYS A 472 -39.90 16.73 -2.42
N THR A 473 -39.98 17.86 -3.13
CA THR A 473 -40.77 18.04 -4.35
C THR A 473 -40.45 17.00 -5.43
N TYR A 474 -39.18 16.61 -5.62
CA TYR A 474 -38.82 15.60 -6.62
C TYR A 474 -39.42 14.23 -6.31
N ILE A 475 -39.46 13.86 -5.04
CA ILE A 475 -40.04 12.58 -4.61
C ILE A 475 -41.56 12.61 -4.72
N VAL A 476 -42.19 13.73 -4.37
CA VAL A 476 -43.63 13.91 -4.52
C VAL A 476 -44.05 13.75 -5.98
N ASP A 477 -43.37 14.46 -6.88
CA ASP A 477 -43.68 14.43 -8.32
C ASP A 477 -43.38 13.06 -8.94
N PHE A 478 -42.27 12.42 -8.54
CA PHE A 478 -41.94 11.07 -9.00
C PHE A 478 -42.98 10.03 -8.55
N ASN A 479 -43.39 10.05 -7.28
CA ASN A 479 -44.44 9.16 -6.77
C ASN A 479 -45.78 9.41 -7.45
N TYR A 480 -46.11 10.68 -7.71
CA TYR A 480 -47.31 11.03 -8.46
C TYR A 480 -47.27 10.47 -9.89
N PHE A 481 -46.14 10.60 -10.59
CA PHE A 481 -45.94 9.99 -11.91
C PHE A 481 -46.16 8.47 -11.86
N LEU A 482 -45.56 7.77 -10.90
CA LEU A 482 -45.69 6.32 -10.74
C LEU A 482 -47.13 5.89 -10.40
N SER A 483 -47.86 6.69 -9.62
CA SER A 483 -49.25 6.39 -9.24
C SER A 483 -50.20 6.30 -10.44
N LYS A 484 -49.87 6.97 -11.55
CA LYS A 484 -50.62 6.94 -12.80
C LYS A 484 -50.32 5.71 -13.66
N LYS A 485 -49.43 4.83 -13.22
CA LYS A 485 -48.94 3.69 -14.01
C LYS A 485 -49.44 2.37 -13.43
N PRO A 486 -50.15 1.54 -14.23
CA PRO A 486 -50.98 0.45 -13.71
C PRO A 486 -50.23 -0.79 -13.18
N LYS A 487 -48.91 -0.94 -13.40
CA LYS A 487 -48.19 -2.22 -13.18
C LYS A 487 -46.98 -2.23 -12.23
N VAL A 488 -46.57 -1.11 -11.64
CA VAL A 488 -45.28 -1.05 -10.89
C VAL A 488 -45.46 -1.13 -9.36
N LYS A 489 -46.62 -1.53 -8.86
CA LYS A 489 -46.88 -1.54 -7.41
C LYS A 489 -46.23 -2.71 -6.65
N GLU A 490 -45.70 -3.73 -7.34
CA GLU A 490 -45.21 -4.96 -6.68
C GLU A 490 -43.69 -5.06 -6.52
N GLU A 491 -42.87 -4.16 -7.07
CA GLU A 491 -41.40 -4.28 -7.04
C GLU A 491 -40.61 -2.99 -6.67
N LEU A 492 -41.30 -1.93 -6.20
CA LEU A 492 -40.68 -0.65 -5.82
C LEU A 492 -40.37 -0.51 -4.33
#